data_AF-A0A4R4SIV6-F1
#
_entry.id   AF-A0A4R4SIV6-F1
#
_cell.length_a   1.000
_cell.length_b   1.000
_cell.length_c   1.000
_cell.angle_alpha   90.00
_cell.angle_beta   90.00
_cell.angle_gamma   90.00
#
_symmetry.space_group_name_H-M   'P 1'
#
loop_
_entity.id
_entity.type
_entity.pdbx_description
1 polymer ?
#
loop_
_entity_poly.entity_id
_entity_poly.type
_entity_poly.pdbx_seq_one_letter_code
_entity_poly.pdbx_strand_id
1 'polypeptide(L)' 'MAFTPSFDGLKALAHPRRLQILERLGMYGPATSAMVARGLGLNTGATSYHLRELARHGFVEEE' A
#
# COMPACT_ATOMS: atom_id res chain seq x y z
N MET A 1 -3.60 -10.65 -16.35
CA MET A 1 -4.43 -11.25 -15.29
C MET A 1 -5.12 -10.11 -14.56
N ALA A 2 -6.45 -10.12 -14.45
CA ALA A 2 -7.17 -9.09 -13.70
C ALA A 2 -7.20 -9.48 -12.22
N PHE A 3 -6.61 -8.66 -11.36
CA PHE A 3 -6.74 -8.79 -9.91
C PHE A 3 -8.22 -8.61 -9.53
N THR A 4 -8.81 -9.61 -8.87
CA THR A 4 -10.18 -9.53 -8.34
C THR A 4 -10.08 -9.55 -6.82
N PRO A 5 -10.30 -8.42 -6.12
CA PRO A 5 -10.20 -8.39 -4.66
C PRO A 5 -11.32 -9.21 -4.02
N SER A 6 -10.98 -9.93 -2.95
CA SER A 6 -11.98 -10.50 -2.05
C SER A 6 -12.71 -9.40 -1.27
N PHE A 7 -13.82 -9.73 -0.61
CA PHE A 7 -14.54 -8.77 0.23
C PHE A 7 -13.65 -8.19 1.36
N ASP A 8 -12.75 -9.00 1.92
CA ASP A 8 -11.76 -8.52 2.90
C ASP A 8 -10.66 -7.67 2.26
N GLY A 9 -10.32 -7.93 1.00
CA GLY A 9 -9.46 -7.05 0.20
C GLY A 9 -10.08 -5.66 -0.01
N LEU A 10 -11.40 -5.58 -0.26
CA LEU A 10 -12.10 -4.30 -0.34
C LEU A 10 -12.05 -3.52 1.00
N LYS A 11 -12.15 -4.21 2.15
CA LYS A 11 -11.96 -3.58 3.47
C LYS A 11 -10.53 -3.05 3.66
N ALA A 12 -9.53 -3.71 3.06
CA ALA A 12 -8.17 -3.18 3.04
C ALA A 12 -8.12 -1.82 2.30
N LEU A 13 -8.86 -1.63 1.21
CA LEU A 13 -8.90 -0.33 0.52
C LEU A 13 -9.64 0.78 1.29
N ALA A 14 -10.46 0.46 2.29
CA ALA A 14 -11.27 1.44 3.02
C ALA A 14 -10.45 2.44 3.86
N HIS A 15 -9.16 2.19 4.10
CA HIS A 15 -8.33 3.11 4.87
C HIS A 15 -7.63 4.12 3.94
N PRO A 16 -7.80 5.44 4.14
CA PRO A 16 -7.34 6.46 3.20
C PRO A 16 -5.82 6.43 2.97
N ARG A 17 -5.04 6.06 4.00
CA ARG A 17 -3.58 5.93 3.86
C ARG A 17 -3.16 4.82 2.92
N ARG A 18 -3.94 3.73 2.82
CA ARG A 18 -3.62 2.62 1.92
C ARG A 18 -3.87 3.00 0.47
N LEU A 19 -4.92 3.76 0.18
CA LEU A 19 -5.16 4.34 -1.15
C LEU A 19 -4.04 5.31 -1.55
N GLN A 20 -3.63 6.22 -0.65
CA GLN A 20 -2.52 7.15 -0.92
C GLN A 20 -1.20 6.43 -1.20
N ILE A 21 -0.94 5.31 -0.53
CA ILE A 21 0.23 4.46 -0.79
C ILE A 21 0.14 3.84 -2.19
N LEU A 22 -1.00 3.26 -2.56
CA LEU A 22 -1.20 2.68 -3.90
C LEU A 22 -1.09 3.72 -5.00
N GLU A 23 -1.69 4.89 -4.85
CA GLU A 23 -1.57 6.00 -5.79
C GLU A 23 -0.11 6.42 -5.97
N ARG A 24 0.63 6.55 -4.86
CA ARG A 24 2.05 6.90 -4.90
C ARG A 24 2.87 5.84 -5.63
N LEU A 25 2.69 4.55 -5.31
CA LEU A 25 3.42 3.48 -5.99
C LEU A 25 3.03 3.38 -7.47
N GLY A 26 1.76 3.61 -7.82
CA GLY A 26 1.30 3.66 -9.21
C GLY A 26 1.89 4.84 -9.98
N MET A 27 2.08 6.00 -9.34
CA MET A 27 2.62 7.20 -9.98
C MET A 27 4.16 7.19 -10.08
N TYR A 28 4.86 6.68 -9.07
CA TYR A 28 6.32 6.80 -8.96
C TYR A 28 7.07 5.47 -9.07
N GLY A 29 6.36 4.34 -9.18
CA GLY A 29 6.95 3.01 -9.27
C GLY A 29 7.30 2.36 -7.92
N PRO A 30 7.98 1.21 -7.95
CA PRO A 30 8.42 0.49 -6.75
C PRO A 30 9.27 1.37 -5.83
N ALA A 31 9.02 1.27 -4.52
CA ALA A 31 9.70 2.10 -3.54
C ALA A 31 9.80 1.38 -2.20
N THR A 32 10.86 1.68 -1.45
CA THR A 32 11.00 1.19 -0.07
C THR A 32 9.98 1.86 0.85
N SER A 33 9.63 1.21 1.96
CA SER A 33 8.73 1.77 2.98
C SER A 33 9.18 3.14 3.48
N ALA A 34 10.50 3.37 3.57
CA ALA A 34 11.07 4.65 3.96
C ALA A 34 10.85 5.75 2.91
N MET A 35 10.97 5.42 1.62
CA MET A 35 10.71 6.35 0.52
C MET A 35 9.22 6.70 0.41
N VAL A 36 8.33 5.71 0.60
CA VAL A 36 6.88 5.93 0.66
C VAL A 36 6.53 6.83 1.84
N ALA A 37 7.06 6.54 3.03
CA ALA A 37 6.82 7.32 4.24
C ALA A 37 7.25 8.78 4.07
N ARG A 38 8.47 9.00 3.55
CA ARG A 38 9.00 10.34 3.27
C ARG A 38 8.13 11.10 2.27
N GLY A 39 7.72 10.45 1.18
CA GLY A 39 6.93 11.09 0.13
C GLY A 39 5.49 11.44 0.55
N LEU A 40 4.94 10.76 1.55
CA LEU A 40 3.60 11.01 2.07
C LEU A 40 3.58 11.74 3.43
N GLY A 41 4.75 12.10 3.97
CA GLY A 41 4.86 12.72 5.30
C GLY A 41 4.37 11.80 6.43
N LEU A 42 4.49 10.48 6.27
CA LEU A 42 4.04 9.47 7.22
C LEU A 42 5.18 8.98 8.12
N ASN A 43 4.82 8.43 9.27
CA ASN A 43 5.79 7.68 10.05
C ASN A 43 6.09 6.32 9.38
N THR A 44 7.34 5.87 9.47
CA THR A 44 7.81 4.64 8.82
C THR A 44 7.14 3.39 9.38
N GLY A 45 6.84 3.32 10.68
CA GLY A 45 6.16 2.17 11.30
C GLY A 45 4.75 1.92 10.75
N ALA A 46 3.93 2.97 10.67
CA ALA A 46 2.58 2.92 10.11
C ALA A 46 2.59 2.67 8.61
N THR A 47 3.58 3.23 7.89
CA THR A 47 3.76 2.96 6.46
C THR A 47 4.05 1.48 6.23
N SER A 48 4.97 0.90 6.99
CA SER A 48 5.27 -0.54 6.91
C SER A 48 4.07 -1.41 7.31
N TYR A 49 3.25 -0.98 8.29
CA TYR A 49 2.01 -1.69 8.62
C TYR A 49 1.03 -1.68 7.45
N HIS A 50 0.81 -0.53 6.82
CA HIS A 50 -0.10 -0.42 5.69
C HIS A 50 0.37 -1.20 4.46
N LEU A 51 1.68 -1.22 4.19
CA LEU A 51 2.26 -2.02 3.11
C LEU A 51 2.05 -3.52 3.34
N ARG A 52 2.32 -4.03 4.54
CA ARG A 52 2.04 -5.44 4.89
C ARG A 52 0.56 -5.80 4.76
N GLU A 53 -0.33 -4.92 5.20
CA GLU A 53 -1.77 -5.13 5.05
C GLU A 53 -2.20 -5.18 3.57
N LEU A 54 -1.62 -4.32 2.74
CA LEU A 54 -1.85 -4.32 1.30
C LEU A 54 -1.28 -5.59 0.64
N ALA A 55 -0.08 -6.01 1.03
CA ALA A 55 0.57 -7.22 0.53
C ALA A 55 -0.21 -8.49 0.90
N ARG A 56 -0.70 -8.58 2.15
CA ARG A 56 -1.55 -9.70 2.61
C ARG A 56 -2.79 -9.88 1.73
N HIS A 57 -3.29 -8.80 1.13
CA HIS A 57 -4.47 -8.81 0.26
C HIS A 57 -4.13 -8.74 -1.24
N GLY A 58 -2.84 -8.84 -1.60
CA GLY A 58 -2.38 -8.92 -3.00
C GLY A 58 -2.40 -7.60 -3.77
N PHE A 59 -2.47 -6.46 -3.08
CA PHE A 59 -2.46 -5.15 -3.74
C PHE A 59 -1.06 -4.61 -4.04
N VAL A 60 -0.05 -5.09 -3.33
CA VAL A 60 1.37 -4.80 -3.56
C VAL A 60 2.18 -6.07 -3.36
N GLU A 61 3.39 -6.11 -3.90
CA GLU A 61 4.35 -7.20 -3.72
C GLU A 61 5.50 -6.72 -2.82
N GLU A 62 6.06 -7.62 -2.01
CA GLU A 62 7.29 -7.38 -1.23
C GLU A 62 8.44 -8.13 -1.92
N GLU A 63 9.56 -7.44 -2.15
CA GLU A 63 10.86 -8.03 -2.57
C GLU A 63 11.84 -8.07 -1.40
#